data_AF-A0AAW1MRB2-F1
#
_entry.id   AF-A0AAW1MRB2-F1
#
_cell.length_a   1.000
_cell.length_b   1.000
_cell.length_c   1.000
_cell.angle_alpha   90.00
_cell.angle_beta   90.00
_cell.angle_gamma   90.00
#
_symmetry.space_group_name_H-M   'P 1'
#
loop_
_entity.id
_entity.type
_entity.pdbx_description
1 polymer ?
#
loop_
_entity_poly.entity_id
_entity_poly.type
_entity_poly.pdbx_seq_one_letter_code
_entity_poly.pdbx_strand_id
1 'polypeptide(L)'
;MGVLKKVWRIMIIVMIIKMSEAQLSENFYRFSCPLAETIVRQSVTNKFTQTSITAQATIRLFFHDCFVQGCDASIMIYSANGDAEKDAPINLSLAVDGFDTVNKAKQAVEAMCPGVVSCADILALATRDAILLTGGPSYNVELGRRDGLKSKASDVQGKLPVLE
;
A
#
# COMPACT_ATOMS: atom_id res chain seq x y z
N MET A 1 44.52 23.09 -17.73
CA MET A 1 44.08 23.38 -16.33
C MET A 1 42.58 23.60 -16.15
N GLY A 2 41.87 24.25 -17.08
CA GLY A 2 40.42 24.52 -16.94
C GLY A 2 39.51 23.29 -17.08
N VAL A 3 39.88 22.34 -17.96
CA VAL A 3 39.10 21.11 -18.21
C VAL A 3 39.12 20.20 -16.98
N LEU A 4 40.28 19.98 -16.38
CA LEU A 4 40.42 19.14 -15.18
C LEU A 4 39.63 19.70 -13.98
N LYS A 5 39.61 21.02 -13.80
CA LYS A 5 38.79 21.69 -12.77
C LYS A 5 37.29 21.58 -13.03
N LYS A 6 36.86 21.56 -14.30
CA LYS A 6 35.44 21.34 -14.67
C LYS A 6 35.02 19.88 -14.45
N VAL A 7 35.85 18.92 -14.84
CA VAL A 7 35.60 17.48 -14.61
C VAL A 7 35.53 17.17 -13.11
N TRP A 8 36.42 17.77 -12.31
CA TRP A 8 36.40 17.60 -10.86
C TRP A 8 35.14 18.20 -10.21
N ARG A 9 34.68 19.38 -10.68
CA ARG A 9 33.41 19.97 -10.23
C ARG A 9 32.19 19.12 -10.62
N ILE A 10 32.19 18.52 -11.82
CA ILE A 10 31.10 17.64 -12.27
C ILE A 10 31.08 16.34 -11.44
N MET A 11 32.23 15.72 -11.16
CA MET A 11 32.30 14.54 -10.29
C MET A 11 31.81 14.81 -8.87
N ILE A 12 32.12 15.98 -8.30
CA ILE A 12 31.61 16.37 -6.97
C ILE A 12 30.08 16.53 -6.98
N ILE A 13 29.50 17.10 -8.04
CA ILE A 13 28.03 17.25 -8.18
C ILE A 13 27.34 15.89 -8.32
N VAL A 14 27.93 14.94 -9.06
CA VAL A 14 27.38 13.58 -9.24
C VAL A 14 27.40 12.79 -7.92
N MET A 15 28.39 13.00 -7.04
CA MET A 15 28.44 12.36 -5.72
C MET A 15 27.42 12.94 -4.70
N ILE A 16 26.82 14.12 -4.96
CA ILE A 16 25.81 14.74 -4.08
C ILE A 16 24.39 14.25 -4.38
N ILE A 17 24.19 13.56 -5.51
CA ILE A 17 22.92 12.88 -5.80
C ILE A 17 22.82 11.68 -4.85
N LYS A 18 22.31 11.91 -3.64
CA LYS A 18 21.92 10.82 -2.76
C LYS A 18 20.93 9.94 -3.51
N MET A 19 21.24 8.66 -3.65
CA MET A 19 20.21 7.64 -3.89
C MET A 19 19.16 7.84 -2.79
N SER A 20 17.97 8.32 -3.14
CA SER A 20 16.88 8.39 -2.18
C SER A 20 16.44 6.97 -1.90
N GLU A 21 16.91 6.39 -0.80
CA GLU A 21 16.21 5.28 -0.18
C GLU A 21 14.86 5.86 0.28
N ALA A 22 13.75 5.37 -0.28
CA ALA A 22 12.43 5.60 0.29
C ALA A 22 12.36 4.84 1.62
N GLN A 23 13.00 5.38 2.66
CA GLN A 23 13.05 4.72 3.96
C GLN A 23 11.67 4.76 4.59
N LEU A 24 11.12 3.56 4.81
CA LEU A 24 9.93 3.39 5.60
C LEU A 24 10.26 3.64 7.08
N SER A 25 9.29 4.09 7.85
CA SER A 25 9.44 4.34 9.29
C SER A 25 8.11 4.13 10.01
N GLU A 26 8.15 3.53 11.19
CA GLU A 26 6.97 3.36 12.05
C GLU A 26 6.27 4.69 12.39
N ASN A 27 7.01 5.80 12.35
CA ASN A 27 6.50 7.13 12.73
C ASN A 27 6.35 8.08 11.54
N PHE A 28 6.25 7.57 10.31
CA PHE A 28 6.25 8.38 9.08
C PHE A 28 5.22 9.53 9.10
N TYR A 29 4.00 9.26 9.58
CA TYR A 29 2.90 10.24 9.61
C TYR A 29 2.77 11.01 10.92
N ARG A 30 3.70 10.89 11.88
CA ARG A 30 3.56 11.44 13.24
C ARG A 30 3.26 12.93 13.31
N PHE A 31 3.66 13.70 12.29
CA PHE A 31 3.45 15.15 12.22
C PHE A 31 2.44 15.57 11.14
N SER A 32 2.36 14.81 10.05
CA SER A 32 1.51 15.16 8.90
C SER A 32 0.08 14.61 9.03
N CYS A 33 -0.09 13.45 9.66
CA CYS A 33 -1.40 12.90 10.01
C CYS A 33 -1.30 12.03 11.28
N PRO A 34 -1.24 12.66 12.48
CA PRO A 34 -0.99 11.93 13.73
C PRO A 34 -2.07 10.90 14.11
N LEU A 35 -3.28 11.04 13.54
CA LEU A 35 -4.42 10.16 13.79
C LEU A 35 -4.58 9.05 12.74
N ALA A 36 -3.69 8.97 11.74
CA ALA A 36 -3.82 8.04 10.61
C ALA A 36 -4.06 6.58 11.05
N GLU A 37 -3.19 6.04 11.91
CA GLU A 37 -3.33 4.65 12.40
C GLU A 37 -4.63 4.43 13.18
N THR A 38 -5.01 5.38 14.03
CA THR A 38 -6.24 5.29 14.82
C THR A 38 -7.48 5.27 13.93
N ILE A 39 -7.51 6.13 12.90
CA ILE A 39 -8.64 6.21 11.96
C ILE A 39 -8.73 4.89 11.16
N VAL A 40 -7.62 4.38 10.65
CA VAL A 40 -7.60 3.10 9.92
C VAL A 40 -8.09 1.96 10.81
N ARG A 41 -7.59 1.86 12.05
CA ARG A 41 -8.03 0.86 13.05
C ARG A 41 -9.54 0.92 13.28
N GLN A 42 -10.10 2.11 13.43
CA GLN A 42 -11.53 2.30 13.64
C GLN A 42 -12.33 1.86 12.42
N SER A 43 -11.92 2.25 11.21
CA SER A 43 -12.59 1.84 9.96
C SER A 43 -12.59 0.33 9.78
N VAL A 44 -11.46 -0.33 10.04
CA VAL A 44 -11.34 -1.80 9.95
C VAL A 44 -12.20 -2.48 11.01
N THR A 45 -12.17 -2.00 12.25
CA THR A 45 -12.99 -2.55 13.34
C THR A 45 -14.48 -2.43 13.02
N ASN A 46 -14.93 -1.26 12.55
CA ASN A 46 -16.33 -1.01 12.19
C ASN A 46 -16.79 -1.88 11.02
N LYS A 47 -15.91 -2.16 10.06
CA LYS A 47 -16.22 -3.03 8.93
C LYS A 47 -16.22 -4.51 9.33
N PHE A 48 -15.33 -4.91 10.24
CA PHE A 48 -15.29 -6.26 10.81
C PHE A 48 -16.54 -6.60 11.63
N THR A 49 -17.10 -5.65 12.39
CA THR A 49 -18.37 -5.86 13.11
C THR A 49 -19.57 -6.05 12.19
N GLN A 50 -19.51 -5.53 10.96
CA GLN A 50 -20.53 -5.78 9.92
C GLN A 50 -20.35 -7.16 9.28
N THR A 51 -19.10 -7.55 8.99
CA THR A 51 -18.77 -8.87 8.43
C THR A 51 -17.35 -9.28 8.78
N SER A 52 -17.19 -10.44 9.40
CA SER A 52 -15.88 -10.97 9.81
C SER A 52 -15.01 -11.38 8.61
N ILE A 53 -15.61 -11.62 7.43
CA ILE A 53 -14.90 -11.92 6.17
C ILE A 53 -13.89 -10.82 5.82
N THR A 54 -14.18 -9.58 6.23
CA THR A 54 -13.29 -8.42 6.12
C THR A 54 -11.84 -8.73 6.47
N ALA A 55 -11.60 -9.51 7.53
CA ALA A 55 -10.25 -9.77 7.98
C ALA A 55 -9.47 -10.62 6.97
N GLN A 56 -9.99 -11.79 6.58
CA GLN A 56 -9.30 -12.64 5.61
C GLN A 56 -9.21 -11.97 4.23
N ALA A 57 -10.25 -11.23 3.84
CA ALA A 57 -10.29 -10.48 2.58
C ALA A 57 -9.19 -9.42 2.51
N THR A 58 -9.01 -8.62 3.58
CA THR A 58 -8.00 -7.55 3.64
C THR A 58 -6.58 -8.12 3.65
N ILE A 59 -6.34 -9.17 4.45
CA ILE A 59 -5.04 -9.85 4.52
C ILE A 59 -4.66 -10.41 3.14
N ARG A 60 -5.59 -11.09 2.48
CA ARG A 60 -5.37 -11.63 1.13
C ARG A 60 -5.14 -10.49 0.13
N LEU A 61 -5.89 -9.40 0.19
CA LEU A 61 -5.71 -8.26 -0.70
C LEU A 61 -4.30 -7.66 -0.60
N PHE A 62 -3.77 -7.48 0.62
CA PHE A 62 -2.41 -6.99 0.84
C PHE A 62 -1.34 -7.96 0.31
N PHE A 63 -1.54 -9.27 0.50
CA PHE A 63 -0.67 -10.27 -0.11
C PHE A 63 -0.65 -10.17 -1.63
N HIS A 64 -1.83 -10.04 -2.26
CA HIS A 64 -1.94 -9.94 -3.71
C HIS A 64 -1.32 -8.64 -4.25
N ASP A 65 -1.44 -7.51 -3.54
CA ASP A 65 -0.78 -6.25 -3.90
C ASP A 65 0.74 -6.42 -3.92
N CYS A 66 1.31 -6.83 -2.77
CA CYS A 66 2.76 -6.90 -2.58
C CYS A 66 3.49 -7.85 -3.53
N PHE A 67 2.83 -8.89 -4.04
CA PHE A 67 3.48 -9.91 -4.88
C PHE A 67 3.58 -9.52 -6.37
N VAL A 68 2.75 -8.60 -6.86
CA VAL A 68 2.69 -8.30 -8.30
C VAL A 68 3.76 -7.26 -8.69
N GLN A 69 3.69 -6.04 -8.13
CA GLN A 69 4.65 -4.96 -8.41
C GLN A 69 5.31 -4.36 -7.16
N GLY A 70 5.07 -4.97 -6.00
CA GLY A 70 5.43 -4.45 -4.69
C GLY A 70 4.21 -3.90 -3.96
N CYS A 71 4.39 -3.49 -2.71
CA CYS A 71 3.29 -2.97 -1.89
C CYS A 71 3.01 -1.50 -2.24
N ASP A 72 2.31 -1.26 -3.34
CA ASP A 72 2.05 0.07 -3.88
C ASP A 72 0.56 0.33 -4.15
N ALA A 73 -0.35 -0.53 -3.67
CA ALA A 73 -1.78 -0.42 -3.92
C ALA A 73 -2.18 -0.42 -5.41
N SER A 74 -1.34 -0.92 -6.33
CA SER A 74 -1.69 -1.10 -7.74
C SER A 74 -2.94 -1.96 -7.92
N ILE A 75 -3.20 -2.90 -7.00
CA ILE A 75 -4.39 -3.75 -7.03
C ILE A 75 -5.69 -2.96 -6.81
N MET A 76 -5.62 -1.79 -6.16
CA MET A 76 -6.78 -0.94 -5.86
C MET A 76 -7.25 -0.13 -7.09
N ILE A 77 -6.45 -0.09 -8.16
CA ILE A 77 -6.75 0.70 -9.35
C ILE A 77 -7.88 0.05 -10.16
N TYR A 78 -8.82 0.88 -10.62
CA TYR A 78 -9.89 0.49 -11.52
C TYR A 78 -9.52 0.75 -12.99
N SER A 79 -9.83 -0.21 -13.86
CA SER A 79 -9.73 -0.07 -15.32
C SER A 79 -11.11 -0.24 -15.95
N ALA A 80 -11.54 0.74 -16.75
CA ALA A 80 -12.83 0.69 -17.46
C ALA A 80 -12.89 -0.44 -18.50
N ASN A 81 -11.72 -0.85 -19.03
CA ASN A 81 -11.62 -1.92 -20.02
C ASN A 81 -11.41 -3.31 -19.39
N GLY A 82 -11.45 -3.43 -18.05
CA GLY A 82 -11.25 -4.70 -17.35
C GLY A 82 -9.82 -5.25 -17.44
N ASP A 83 -8.83 -4.35 -17.48
CA ASP A 83 -7.41 -4.69 -17.66
C ASP A 83 -6.55 -4.27 -16.45
N ALA A 84 -7.14 -4.10 -15.26
CA ALA A 84 -6.37 -3.86 -14.04
C ALA A 84 -5.97 -5.19 -13.37
N GLU A 85 -5.06 -5.14 -12.41
CA GLU A 85 -4.62 -6.33 -11.67
C GLU A 85 -5.79 -7.08 -11.02
N LYS A 86 -6.74 -6.36 -10.41
CA LYS A 86 -7.94 -6.96 -9.81
C LYS A 86 -8.82 -7.74 -10.81
N ASP A 87 -8.67 -7.47 -12.11
CA ASP A 87 -9.43 -8.13 -13.17
C ASP A 87 -8.71 -9.38 -13.72
N ALA A 88 -7.49 -9.66 -13.27
CA ALA A 88 -6.78 -10.88 -13.62
C ALA A 88 -7.53 -12.14 -13.12
N PRO A 89 -7.50 -13.27 -13.85
CA PRO A 89 -8.31 -14.46 -13.51
C PRO A 89 -8.19 -14.93 -12.05
N ILE A 90 -6.99 -14.95 -11.48
CA ILE A 90 -6.74 -15.37 -10.09
C ILE A 90 -7.31 -14.38 -9.06
N ASN A 91 -7.43 -13.10 -9.45
CA ASN A 91 -7.88 -12.00 -8.59
C ASN A 91 -9.41 -11.83 -8.61
N LEU A 92 -10.13 -12.44 -9.56
CA LEU A 92 -11.60 -12.43 -9.60
C LEU A 92 -12.25 -13.04 -8.35
N SER A 93 -11.49 -13.88 -7.63
CA SER A 93 -11.91 -14.49 -6.36
C SER A 93 -11.61 -13.62 -5.12
N LEU A 94 -10.99 -12.46 -5.28
CA LEU A 94 -10.76 -11.53 -4.17
C LEU A 94 -12.11 -10.98 -3.69
N ALA A 95 -12.34 -11.06 -2.39
CA ALA A 95 -13.59 -10.61 -1.80
C ALA A 95 -13.68 -9.08 -1.83
N VAL A 96 -14.84 -8.56 -2.25
CA VAL A 96 -15.13 -7.12 -2.33
C VAL A 96 -14.97 -6.43 -0.98
N ASP A 97 -15.20 -7.13 0.13
CA ASP A 97 -15.02 -6.59 1.48
C ASP A 97 -13.60 -6.11 1.77
N GLY A 98 -12.57 -6.71 1.17
CA GLY A 98 -11.18 -6.24 1.32
C GLY A 98 -11.02 -4.85 0.70
N PHE A 99 -11.50 -4.67 -0.54
CA PHE A 99 -11.46 -3.39 -1.24
C PHE A 99 -12.30 -2.32 -0.52
N ASP A 100 -13.51 -2.68 -0.08
CA ASP A 100 -14.41 -1.78 0.65
C ASP A 100 -13.79 -1.32 1.98
N THR A 101 -13.07 -2.19 2.69
CA THR A 101 -12.38 -1.86 3.94
C THR A 101 -11.33 -0.77 3.72
N VAL A 102 -10.48 -0.95 2.71
CA VAL A 102 -9.42 0.01 2.37
C VAL A 102 -10.01 1.33 1.87
N ASN A 103 -11.05 1.26 1.02
CA ASN A 103 -11.74 2.45 0.52
C ASN A 103 -12.40 3.27 1.63
N LYS A 104 -13.08 2.63 2.58
CA LYS A 104 -13.68 3.30 3.74
C LYS A 104 -12.63 3.90 4.67
N ALA A 105 -11.53 3.19 4.91
CA ALA A 105 -10.41 3.72 5.68
C ALA A 105 -9.79 4.94 4.98
N LYS A 106 -9.55 4.86 3.66
CA LYS A 106 -9.04 5.98 2.85
C LYS A 106 -9.97 7.19 2.91
N GLN A 107 -11.27 7.01 2.74
CA GLN A 107 -12.23 8.09 2.85
C GLN A 107 -12.20 8.78 4.23
N ALA A 108 -12.15 7.99 5.30
CA ALA A 108 -12.08 8.53 6.67
C ALA A 108 -10.75 9.29 6.92
N VAL A 109 -9.64 8.77 6.42
CA VAL A 109 -8.33 9.41 6.51
C VAL A 109 -8.29 10.70 5.68
N GLU A 110 -8.79 10.70 4.45
CA GLU A 110 -8.85 11.88 3.58
C GLU A 110 -9.72 13.00 4.16
N ALA A 111 -10.78 12.66 4.90
CA ALA A 111 -11.60 13.65 5.61
C ALA A 111 -10.83 14.40 6.70
N MET A 112 -9.73 13.82 7.21
CA MET A 112 -8.92 14.38 8.29
C MET A 112 -7.59 14.96 7.80
N CYS A 113 -6.93 14.29 6.86
CA CYS A 113 -5.64 14.68 6.32
C CYS A 113 -5.58 14.45 4.79
N PRO A 114 -6.16 15.38 4.01
CA PRO A 114 -6.28 15.23 2.56
C PRO A 114 -4.94 15.07 1.85
N GLY A 115 -4.82 14.04 1.03
CA GLY A 115 -3.66 13.78 0.17
C GLY A 115 -2.37 13.40 0.92
N VAL A 116 -2.45 13.06 2.21
CA VAL A 116 -1.27 12.77 3.04
C VAL A 116 -0.90 11.28 3.05
N VAL A 117 -1.87 10.42 3.37
CA VAL A 117 -1.62 9.00 3.62
C VAL A 117 -1.89 8.19 2.35
N SER A 118 -0.94 7.35 1.93
CA SER A 118 -1.09 6.53 0.72
C SER A 118 -2.11 5.40 0.91
N CYS A 119 -2.74 4.96 -0.18
CA CYS A 119 -3.55 3.74 -0.17
C CYS A 119 -2.71 2.51 0.20
N ALA A 120 -1.44 2.47 -0.23
CA ALA A 120 -0.51 1.39 0.10
C ALA A 120 -0.28 1.24 1.61
N ASP A 121 -0.08 2.35 2.34
CA ASP A 121 0.07 2.31 3.79
C ASP A 121 -1.24 2.04 4.52
N ILE A 122 -2.38 2.50 3.99
CA ILE A 122 -3.69 2.15 4.54
C ILE A 122 -3.93 0.64 4.42
N LEU A 123 -3.57 0.02 3.30
CA LEU A 123 -3.69 -1.42 3.11
C LEU A 123 -2.79 -2.21 4.07
N ALA A 124 -1.56 -1.74 4.31
CA ALA A 124 -0.64 -2.33 5.29
C ALA A 124 -1.16 -2.21 6.73
N LEU A 125 -1.62 -1.03 7.14
CA LEU A 125 -2.22 -0.79 8.45
C LEU A 125 -3.50 -1.61 8.65
N ALA A 126 -4.37 -1.64 7.64
CA ALA A 126 -5.61 -2.40 7.68
C ALA A 126 -5.36 -3.90 7.83
N THR A 127 -4.29 -4.42 7.23
CA THR A 127 -3.86 -5.81 7.39
C THR A 127 -3.38 -6.11 8.81
N ARG A 128 -2.56 -5.24 9.41
CA ARG A 128 -2.16 -5.37 10.81
C ARG A 128 -3.37 -5.38 11.74
N ASP A 129 -4.32 -4.50 11.49
CA ASP A 129 -5.54 -4.37 12.30
C ASP A 129 -6.48 -5.58 12.13
N ALA A 130 -6.60 -6.10 10.90
CA ALA A 130 -7.34 -7.33 10.62
C ALA A 130 -6.74 -8.55 11.34
N ILE A 131 -5.41 -8.71 11.33
CA ILE A 131 -4.71 -9.79 12.04
C ILE A 131 -5.03 -9.72 13.54
N LEU A 132 -4.93 -8.52 14.13
CA LEU A 132 -5.23 -8.32 15.55
C LEU A 132 -6.68 -8.70 15.90
N LEU A 133 -7.65 -8.29 15.08
CA LEU A 133 -9.07 -8.61 15.28
C LEU A 133 -9.38 -10.11 15.20
N THR A 134 -8.56 -10.87 14.47
CA THR A 134 -8.67 -12.34 14.40
C THR A 134 -7.92 -13.08 15.52
N GLY A 135 -7.39 -12.36 16.50
CA GLY A 135 -6.62 -12.93 17.62
C GLY A 135 -5.13 -13.14 17.33
N GLY A 136 -4.62 -12.58 16.23
CA GLY A 136 -3.19 -12.57 15.93
C GLY A 136 -2.41 -11.52 16.72
N PRO A 137 -1.07 -11.49 16.58
CA PRO A 137 -0.24 -10.53 17.29
C PRO A 137 -0.39 -9.13 16.71
N SER A 138 -0.26 -8.12 17.59
CA SER A 138 0.01 -6.76 17.14
C SER A 138 1.49 -6.62 16.78
N TYR A 139 1.77 -5.89 15.71
CA TYR A 139 3.12 -5.52 15.31
C TYR A 139 3.15 -4.08 14.82
N ASN A 140 4.33 -3.48 14.82
CA ASN A 140 4.56 -2.15 14.26
C ASN A 140 4.64 -2.25 12.74
N VAL A 141 4.03 -1.29 12.05
CA VAL A 141 4.05 -1.22 10.58
C VAL A 141 4.97 -0.07 10.19
N GLU A 142 6.00 -0.35 9.41
CA GLU A 142 6.79 0.72 8.79
C GLU A 142 5.95 1.36 7.67
N LEU A 143 5.85 2.69 7.68
CA LEU A 143 5.01 3.48 6.77
C LEU A 143 5.87 4.39 5.89
N GLY A 144 5.28 4.96 4.85
CA GLY A 144 5.95 5.76 3.83
C GLY A 144 5.86 5.16 2.42
N ARG A 145 5.04 4.13 2.21
CA ARG A 145 4.79 3.57 0.87
C ARG A 145 4.07 4.62 0.02
N ARG A 146 4.25 4.54 -1.30
CA ARG A 146 3.59 5.42 -2.25
C ARG A 146 2.71 4.60 -3.19
N ASP A 147 1.64 5.22 -3.65
CA ASP A 147 0.69 4.56 -4.54
C ASP A 147 1.27 4.40 -5.94
N GLY A 148 1.15 3.20 -6.49
CA GLY A 148 1.48 2.84 -7.85
C GLY A 148 0.59 3.57 -8.83
N LEU A 149 1.11 3.82 -10.03
CA LEU A 149 0.38 4.53 -11.10
C LEU A 149 0.02 3.61 -12.28
N LYS A 150 0.40 2.33 -12.18
CA LYS A 150 0.19 1.32 -13.21
C LYS A 150 -0.46 0.11 -12.54
N SER A 151 -1.48 -0.44 -13.19
CA SER A 151 -2.11 -1.70 -12.81
C SER A 151 -2.52 -2.39 -14.11
N LYS A 152 -1.98 -3.59 -14.32
CA LYS A 152 -2.28 -4.40 -15.52
C LYS A 152 -2.55 -5.84 -15.15
N ALA A 153 -3.62 -6.42 -15.70
CA ALA A 153 -3.94 -7.83 -15.51
C ALA A 153 -2.78 -8.74 -15.94
N SER A 154 -2.06 -8.35 -17.00
CA SER A 154 -0.88 -9.08 -17.50
C SER A 154 0.28 -9.16 -16.52
N ASP A 155 0.41 -8.20 -15.59
CA ASP A 155 1.53 -8.16 -14.64
C ASP A 155 1.37 -9.21 -13.52
N VAL A 156 0.15 -9.75 -13.32
CA VAL A 156 -0.17 -10.76 -12.30
C VAL A 156 0.39 -12.15 -12.64
N GLN A 157 0.56 -12.45 -13.92
CA GLN A 157 0.95 -13.79 -14.39
C GLN A 157 2.33 -14.18 -13.85
N GLY A 158 2.41 -15.35 -13.19
CA GLY A 158 3.66 -15.88 -12.63
C GLY A 158 4.17 -15.17 -11.38
N LYS A 159 3.40 -14.23 -10.83
CA LYS A 159 3.75 -13.51 -9.59
C LYS A 159 3.07 -14.09 -8.36
N LEU A 160 1.86 -14.60 -8.52
CA LEU A 160 1.10 -15.22 -7.44
C LEU A 160 1.23 -16.76 -7.49
N PRO A 161 1.40 -17.43 -6.35
CA PRO A 161 1.39 -18.88 -6.29
C PRO A 161 0.02 -19.40 -6.72
N VAL A 162 0.02 -20.36 -7.65
CA VAL A 162 -1.19 -21.07 -8.08
C VAL A 162 -1.34 -22.33 -7.24
N LEU A 163 -2.58 -22.66 -6.86
CA LEU A 163 -2.89 -23.96 -6.30
C LEU A 163 -2.95 -24.95 -7.47
N GLU A 164 -2.01 -25.89 -7.52
CA GLU A 164 -2.07 -27.04 -8.43
C GLU A 164 -3.13 -28.05 -7.99
#